data_AF-A0A3M1SQI5-F1
#
_entry.id   AF-A0A3M1SQI5-F1
#
_cell.length_a   1.000
_cell.length_b   1.000
_cell.length_c   1.000
_cell.angle_alpha   90.00
_cell.angle_beta   90.00
_cell.angle_gamma   90.00
#
_symmetry.space_group_name_H-M   'P 1'
#
loop_
_entity.id
_entity.type
_entity.pdbx_description
1 polymer ?
#
loop_
_entity_poly.entity_id
_entity_poly.type
_entity_poly.pdbx_seq_one_letter_code
_entity_poly.pdbx_strand_id
1 'polypeptide(L)'
;MKLKPVALGVAVGLVWGGSLFFTTWISYFTGYATLFLKTLAESIYPGYSISPLGSVLGFVYGFLDGLISVTIIGWIYNRLVSWLSSA
;
A
#
# COMPACT_ATOMS: atom_id res chain seq x y z
N MET A 1 -6.89 -8.14 -22.72
CA MET A 1 -5.77 -8.85 -22.06
C MET A 1 -6.15 -9.11 -20.60
N LYS A 2 -5.70 -10.20 -19.96
CA LYS A 2 -5.95 -10.45 -18.54
C LYS A 2 -4.77 -9.96 -17.70
N LEU A 3 -5.06 -9.38 -16.54
CA LEU A 3 -4.05 -9.03 -15.54
C LEU A 3 -3.58 -10.28 -14.80
N LYS A 4 -2.37 -10.23 -14.23
CA LYS A 4 -1.88 -11.19 -13.24
C LYS A 4 -2.08 -10.57 -11.85
N PRO A 5 -3.18 -10.86 -11.12
CA PRO A 5 -3.59 -10.03 -9.99
C PRO A 5 -2.57 -10.02 -8.85
N VAL A 6 -2.01 -11.18 -8.49
CA VAL A 6 -1.00 -11.28 -7.41
C VAL A 6 0.28 -10.53 -7.78
N ALA A 7 0.77 -10.68 -9.03
CA ALA A 7 1.96 -9.98 -9.47
C ALA A 7 1.78 -8.45 -9.45
N LEU A 8 0.59 -7.99 -9.85
CA LEU A 8 0.22 -6.59 -9.78
C LEU A 8 0.11 -6.10 -8.32
N GLY A 9 -0.51 -6.89 -7.45
CA GLY A 9 -0.60 -6.61 -6.02
C GLY A 9 0.77 -6.50 -5.35
N VAL A 10 1.67 -7.45 -5.60
CA VAL A 10 3.05 -7.39 -5.08
C VAL A 10 3.76 -6.14 -5.56
N ALA A 11 3.66 -5.79 -6.84
CA ALA A 11 4.29 -4.58 -7.38
C ALA A 11 3.77 -3.31 -6.69
N VAL A 12 2.45 -3.16 -6.55
CA VAL A 12 1.87 -1.99 -5.88
C VAL A 12 2.16 -1.99 -4.38
N GLY A 13 2.10 -3.14 -3.71
CA GLY A 13 2.48 -3.28 -2.31
C GLY A 13 3.91 -2.83 -2.05
N LEU A 14 4.87 -3.22 -2.90
CA LEU A 14 6.26 -2.78 -2.77
C LEU A 14 6.40 -1.27 -2.94
N VAL A 15 5.71 -0.68 -3.92
CA VAL A 15 5.74 0.77 -4.14
C VAL A 15 5.10 1.51 -2.97
N TRP A 16 3.92 1.08 -2.50
CA TRP A 16 3.21 1.75 -1.41
C TRP A 16 3.91 1.59 -0.06
N GLY A 17 4.24 0.36 0.32
CA GLY A 17 5.02 0.09 1.53
C GLY A 17 6.38 0.79 1.51
N GLY A 18 7.09 0.76 0.38
CA GLY A 18 8.35 1.47 0.21
C GLY A 18 8.20 2.98 0.36
N SER A 19 7.13 3.55 -0.21
CA SER A 19 6.83 4.99 -0.08
C SER A 19 6.61 5.38 1.37
N LEU A 20 5.88 4.58 2.15
CA LEU A 20 5.69 4.82 3.59
C LEU A 20 7.00 4.68 4.36
N PHE A 21 7.82 3.67 4.07
CA PHE A 21 9.14 3.49 4.69
C PHE A 21 10.01 4.75 4.53
N PHE A 22 10.21 5.20 3.28
CA PHE A 22 11.05 6.36 3.01
C PHE A 22 10.43 7.67 3.51
N THR A 23 9.12 7.84 3.38
CA THR A 23 8.43 9.04 3.90
C THR A 23 8.57 9.12 5.42
N THR A 24 8.51 8.00 6.13
CA THR A 24 8.73 7.96 7.58
C THR A 24 10.13 8.44 7.94
N TRP A 25 11.17 7.99 7.23
CA TRP A 25 12.55 8.43 7.44
C TRP A 25 12.74 9.91 7.15
N ILE A 26 12.21 10.40 6.02
CA ILE A 26 12.30 11.81 5.65
C ILE A 26 11.59 12.65 6.72
N SER A 27 10.39 12.22 7.15
CA SER A 27 9.64 12.88 8.22
C SER A 27 10.38 12.90 9.54
N TYR A 28 11.02 11.79 9.91
CA TYR A 28 11.79 11.66 11.15
C TYR A 28 12.91 12.71 11.25
N PHE A 29 13.57 13.03 10.14
CA PHE A 29 14.65 14.03 10.11
C PHE A 29 14.18 15.47 9.84
N THR A 30 13.07 15.66 9.13
CA THR A 30 12.71 16.98 8.56
C THR A 30 11.32 17.47 8.96
N GLY A 31 10.47 16.61 9.52
CA GLY A 31 9.05 16.87 9.75
C GLY A 31 8.18 16.82 8.49
N TYR A 32 8.75 16.50 7.31
CA TYR A 32 7.98 16.34 6.07
C TYR A 32 6.81 15.38 6.23
N ALA A 33 5.64 15.69 5.66
CA ALA A 33 4.43 14.87 5.68
C ALA A 33 3.96 14.42 7.09
N THR A 34 4.36 15.10 8.17
CA THR A 34 4.01 14.70 9.55
C THR A 34 2.51 14.52 9.74
N LEU A 35 1.68 15.43 9.20
CA LEU A 35 0.22 15.33 9.34
C LEU A 35 -0.32 14.04 8.71
N PHE A 36 0.12 13.72 7.50
CA PHE A 36 -0.26 12.50 6.79
C PHE A 36 0.11 11.25 7.58
N LEU A 37 1.35 11.16 8.07
CA LEU A 37 1.81 10.00 8.84
C LEU A 37 1.12 9.88 10.20
N LYS A 38 0.77 11.00 10.86
CA LYS A 38 -0.02 10.97 12.10
C LYS A 38 -1.43 10.43 11.86
N THR A 39 -2.08 10.82 10.78
CA THR A 39 -3.39 10.24 10.42
C THR A 39 -3.31 8.73 10.22
N LEU A 40 -2.24 8.23 9.58
CA LEU A 40 -2.01 6.78 9.47
C LEU A 40 -1.84 6.14 10.85
N ALA A 41 -1.01 6.72 11.72
CA ALA A 41 -0.75 6.20 13.07
C ALA A 41 -2.02 6.11 13.93
N GLU A 42 -2.86 7.14 13.87
CA GLU A 42 -4.01 7.30 14.77
C GLU A 42 -5.25 6.54 14.26
N SER A 43 -5.42 6.43 12.94
CA SER A 43 -6.69 5.95 12.36
C SER A 43 -6.58 4.62 11.62
N ILE A 44 -5.40 4.25 11.09
CA ILE A 44 -5.31 3.16 10.10
C ILE A 44 -4.31 2.07 10.52
N TYR A 45 -3.15 2.43 11.07
CA TYR A 45 -2.03 1.52 11.34
C TYR A 45 -1.70 1.50 12.84
N PRO A 46 -2.35 0.61 13.62
CA PRO A 46 -2.08 0.47 15.04
C PRO A 46 -0.59 0.25 15.33
N GLY A 47 -0.04 0.99 16.28
CA GLY A 47 1.37 0.89 16.68
C GLY A 47 2.37 1.53 15.71
N TYR A 48 1.92 2.05 14.57
CA TYR A 48 2.77 2.88 13.72
C TYR A 48 3.08 4.21 14.40
N SER A 49 4.30 4.69 14.21
CA SER A 49 4.76 6.00 14.69
C SER A 49 5.83 6.53 13.74
N ILE A 50 6.12 7.83 13.79
CA ILE A 50 7.22 8.41 13.01
C ILE A 50 8.55 8.07 13.73
N SER A 51 9.06 6.86 13.50
CA SER A 51 10.27 6.32 14.12
C SER A 51 10.95 5.28 13.21
N PRO A 52 12.21 4.89 13.47
CA PRO A 52 12.87 3.83 12.70
C PRO A 52 12.10 2.50 12.68
N LEU A 53 11.60 2.04 13.84
CA LEU A 53 10.75 0.84 13.89
C LEU A 53 9.40 1.08 13.20
N GLY A 54 8.83 2.27 13.36
CA GLY A 54 7.64 2.70 12.68
C GLY A 54 7.77 2.65 11.15
N SER A 55 8.94 2.98 10.59
CA SER A 55 9.18 2.88 9.13
C SER A 55 9.00 1.45 8.60
N VAL A 56 9.46 0.45 9.37
CA VAL A 56 9.29 -0.97 9.04
C VAL A 56 7.83 -1.38 9.17
N LEU A 57 7.13 -0.93 10.22
CA LEU A 57 5.69 -1.17 10.35
C LEU A 57 4.89 -0.53 9.21
N GLY A 58 5.22 0.70 8.84
CA GLY A 58 4.63 1.41 7.71
C GLY A 58 4.84 0.67 6.40
N PHE A 59 6.04 0.10 6.19
CA PHE A 59 6.30 -0.78 5.06
C PHE A 59 5.39 -2.00 5.05
N VAL A 60 5.27 -2.72 6.18
CA VAL A 60 4.46 -3.94 6.28
C VAL A 60 2.99 -3.62 6.03
N TYR A 61 2.44 -2.61 6.70
CA TYR A 61 1.06 -2.19 6.50
C TYR A 61 0.81 -1.75 5.05
N GLY A 62 1.63 -0.86 4.50
CA GLY A 62 1.49 -0.40 3.12
C GLY A 62 1.67 -1.53 2.09
N PHE A 63 2.57 -2.47 2.34
CA PHE A 63 2.74 -3.63 1.48
C PHE A 63 1.48 -4.50 1.46
N LEU A 64 0.93 -4.80 2.63
CA LEU A 64 -0.29 -5.62 2.73
C LEU A 64 -1.50 -4.91 2.13
N ASP A 65 -1.64 -3.60 2.36
CA ASP A 65 -2.71 -2.80 1.77
C ASP A 65 -2.65 -2.82 0.26
N GLY A 66 -1.49 -2.52 -0.32
CA GLY A 66 -1.29 -2.53 -1.78
C GLY A 66 -1.43 -3.92 -2.38
N LEU A 67 -0.89 -4.95 -1.72
CA LEU A 67 -1.00 -6.35 -2.14
C LEU A 67 -2.46 -6.78 -2.23
N ILE A 68 -3.22 -6.61 -1.14
CA ILE A 68 -4.58 -7.13 -1.04
C ILE A 68 -5.51 -6.33 -1.94
N SER A 69 -5.51 -5.00 -1.81
CA SER A 69 -6.43 -4.13 -2.55
C SER A 69 -6.28 -4.31 -4.07
N VAL A 70 -5.04 -4.32 -4.57
CA VAL A 70 -4.80 -4.41 -6.01
C VAL A 70 -4.91 -5.83 -6.55
N THR A 71 -4.64 -6.86 -5.73
CA THR A 71 -4.97 -8.24 -6.11
C THR A 71 -6.48 -8.39 -6.31
N ILE A 72 -7.29 -7.83 -5.41
CA ILE A 72 -8.76 -7.83 -5.54
C ILE A 72 -9.18 -7.08 -6.81
N ILE A 73 -8.64 -5.87 -7.04
CA ILE A 73 -8.93 -5.09 -8.26
C ILE A 73 -8.59 -5.88 -9.52
N GLY A 74 -7.41 -6.52 -9.58
CA GLY A 74 -6.99 -7.32 -10.73
C GLY A 74 -7.90 -8.53 -10.98
N TRP A 75 -8.39 -9.16 -9.91
CA TRP A 75 -9.38 -10.24 -10.00
C TRP A 75 -10.73 -9.74 -10.54
N ILE A 76 -11.26 -8.64 -9.99
CA ILE A 76 -12.51 -8.00 -10.45
C ILE A 76 -12.39 -7.63 -11.93
N TYR A 77 -11.29 -6.96 -12.32
CA TYR A 77 -11.01 -6.58 -13.71
C TYR A 77 -11.10 -7.78 -14.65
N ASN A 78 -10.42 -8.88 -14.30
CA ASN A 78 -10.44 -10.10 -15.12
C ASN A 78 -11.84 -10.70 -15.25
N ARG A 79 -12.67 -10.63 -14.20
CA ARG A 79 -14.06 -11.10 -14.22
C ARG A 79 -14.92 -10.23 -15.14
N LEU A 80 -14.76 -8.91 -15.09
CA LEU A 80 -15.47 -7.97 -15.95
C LEU A 80 -15.08 -8.15 -17.42
N VAL A 81 -13.79 -8.30 -17.72
CA VAL A 81 -13.32 -8.59 -19.10
C VAL A 81 -13.98 -9.85 -19.64
N SER A 82 -14.05 -10.91 -18.84
CA SER A 82 -14.71 -12.15 -19.24
C SER A 82 -16.21 -11.98 -19.49
N TRP A 83 -16.89 -11.19 -18.68
CA TRP A 83 -18.34 -10.96 -18.81
C TRP A 83 -18.66 -10.12 -20.05
N LEU A 84 -17.93 -9.02 -20.26
CA LEU A 84 -18.10 -8.14 -21.42
C LEU A 84 -17.76 -8.82 -22.75
N SER A 85 -16.89 -9.84 -22.74
CA SER A 85 -16.57 -10.61 -23.96
C SER A 85 -17.63 -11.66 -24.30
N SER A 86 -18.59 -11.92 -23.40
CA SER A 86 -19.70 -12.86 -23.59
C SER A 86 -21.05 -12.20 -23.86
N ALA A 87 -21.09 -10.86 -23.82
CA ALA A 87 -22.24 -10.02 -24.17
C ALA A 87 -22.10 -9.51 -25.60
#